data_AF-A0A382JT04-F1
#
_entry.id   AF-A0A382JT04-F1
#
_cell.length_a   1.000
_cell.length_b   1.000
_cell.length_c   1.000
_cell.angle_alpha   90.00
_cell.angle_beta   90.00
_cell.angle_gamma   90.00
#
_symmetry.space_group_name_H-M   'P 1'
#
loop_
_entity.id
_entity.type
_entity.pdbx_description
1 polymer ?
#
loop_
_entity_poly.entity_id
_entity_poly.type
_entity_poly.pdbx_seq_one_letter_code
_entity_poly.pdbx_strand_id
1 'polypeptide(L)'
;MTKSDKKKVEETLSEDKEETQKNKTPEKESAPPKEETIEDKLKVTQEKLLRTMAEMENQRRRFEKENQEAFEFGGFNFARESLSLLDNIDRAIISFKNDENLRNNNDLNKIIDGIEIVKQDLVSIFKKNGIVPIECM
;
A
#
# COMPACT_ATOMS: atom_id res chain seq x y z
N MET A 1 52.83 6.16 31.08
CA MET A 1 52.54 7.37 31.88
C MET A 1 51.12 7.22 32.40
N THR A 2 50.78 7.16 33.67
CA THR A 2 51.46 7.14 34.99
C THR A 2 50.37 6.62 35.94
N LYS A 3 50.53 5.44 36.54
CA LYS A 3 50.71 5.20 38.00
C LYS A 3 49.58 5.79 38.86
N SER A 4 48.82 5.00 39.61
CA SER A 4 49.20 4.41 40.92
C SER A 4 47.97 3.69 41.51
N ASP A 5 48.00 2.72 42.41
CA ASP A 5 49.03 1.85 42.99
C ASP A 5 48.30 0.71 43.74
N LYS A 6 48.90 -0.48 43.73
CA LYS A 6 48.55 -1.62 44.61
C LYS A 6 48.97 -1.31 46.06
N LYS A 7 48.20 -1.79 47.05
CA LYS A 7 48.59 -2.37 48.37
C LYS A 7 47.49 -2.08 49.41
N LYS A 8 47.18 -2.87 50.44
CA LYS A 8 47.64 -4.17 50.98
C LYS A 8 46.61 -4.55 52.07
N VAL A 9 46.53 -5.84 52.38
CA VAL A 9 45.76 -6.49 53.47
C VAL A 9 46.32 -6.13 54.86
N GLU A 10 45.46 -6.01 55.87
CA GLU A 10 45.63 -6.20 57.35
C GLU A 10 44.28 -5.75 58.00
N GLU A 11 43.36 -6.61 58.47
CA GLU A 11 43.34 -7.53 59.63
C GLU A 11 43.32 -6.85 61.01
N THR A 12 42.48 -7.40 61.91
CA THR A 12 42.30 -7.17 63.38
C THR A 12 41.23 -6.15 63.82
N LEU A 13 40.06 -6.61 64.34
CA LEU A 13 39.72 -7.01 65.74
C LEU A 13 39.71 -5.77 66.68
N SER A 14 38.71 -5.45 67.52
CA SER A 14 37.78 -6.27 68.33
C SER A 14 36.84 -5.34 69.15
N GLU A 15 35.63 -5.85 69.44
CA GLU A 15 34.74 -5.67 70.63
C GLU A 15 34.29 -4.23 71.04
N ASP A 16 33.01 -3.95 71.38
CA ASP A 16 32.23 -4.53 72.48
C ASP A 16 30.70 -4.18 72.37
N LYS A 17 29.84 -5.14 72.78
CA LYS A 17 28.49 -5.09 73.44
C LYS A 17 27.45 -3.98 73.11
N GLU A 18 26.13 -4.17 73.04
CA GLU A 18 25.18 -5.15 73.62
C GLU A 18 23.77 -4.97 73.01
N GLU A 19 22.98 -6.07 72.99
CA GLU A 19 21.49 -6.23 72.95
C GLU A 19 20.64 -5.54 71.83
N THR A 20 19.69 -6.17 71.13
CA THR A 20 18.56 -6.95 71.67
C THR A 20 17.80 -7.71 70.55
N GLN A 21 17.62 -9.02 70.77
CA GLN A 21 16.52 -9.95 70.39
C GLN A 21 15.66 -9.82 69.10
N LYS A 22 15.60 -10.99 68.43
CA LYS A 22 14.41 -11.79 68.06
C LYS A 22 13.85 -11.78 66.62
N ASN A 23 14.11 -12.94 66.01
CA ASN A 23 13.14 -13.88 65.43
C ASN A 23 12.71 -13.73 63.95
N LYS A 24 13.21 -14.72 63.18
CA LYS A 24 12.48 -15.64 62.30
C LYS A 24 11.67 -15.04 61.15
N THR A 25 12.21 -15.28 59.96
CA THR A 25 11.55 -15.44 58.66
C THR A 25 10.17 -16.09 58.76
N PRO A 26 9.28 -15.75 57.82
CA PRO A 26 9.03 -16.74 56.79
C PRO A 26 9.20 -16.17 55.38
N GLU A 27 9.83 -16.98 54.55
CA GLU A 27 9.89 -16.88 53.11
C GLU A 27 8.50 -16.57 52.54
N LYS A 28 8.40 -15.49 51.78
CA LYS A 28 7.33 -15.37 50.79
C LYS A 28 7.68 -16.31 49.67
N GLU A 29 7.01 -17.45 49.67
CA GLU A 29 6.88 -18.37 48.53
C GLU A 29 6.73 -17.58 47.24
N SER A 30 7.78 -17.60 46.42
CA SER A 30 7.65 -17.41 44.98
C SER A 30 6.80 -18.58 44.48
N ALA A 31 5.51 -18.33 44.23
CA ALA A 31 4.69 -19.23 43.46
C ALA A 31 5.46 -19.60 42.17
N PRO A 32 5.62 -20.89 41.84
CA PRO A 32 6.34 -21.26 40.63
C PRO A 32 5.59 -20.64 39.44
N PRO A 33 6.29 -20.20 38.38
CA PRO A 33 5.61 -19.83 37.16
C PRO A 33 4.83 -21.08 36.74
N LYS A 34 3.50 -20.99 36.67
CA LYS A 34 2.70 -22.08 36.09
C LYS A 34 3.22 -22.24 34.67
N GLU A 35 4.04 -23.26 34.44
CA GLU A 35 4.49 -23.62 33.11
C GLU A 35 3.23 -23.85 32.29
N GLU A 36 2.99 -22.99 31.29
CA GLU A 36 1.89 -23.18 30.34
C GLU A 36 1.93 -24.63 29.85
N THR A 37 0.84 -25.35 30.11
CA THR A 37 0.77 -26.76 29.76
C THR A 37 0.90 -26.89 28.24
N ILE A 38 1.38 -28.04 27.77
CA ILE A 38 1.52 -28.29 26.32
C ILE A 38 0.18 -28.07 25.61
N GLU A 39 -0.94 -28.40 26.27
CA GLU A 39 -2.31 -28.19 25.76
C GLU A 39 -2.67 -26.70 25.63
N ASP A 40 -2.28 -25.86 26.58
CA ASP A 40 -2.53 -24.41 26.51
C ASP A 40 -1.73 -23.78 25.36
N LYS A 41 -0.46 -24.16 25.19
CA LYS A 41 0.37 -23.72 24.06
C LYS A 41 -0.20 -24.19 22.71
N LEU A 42 -0.74 -25.41 22.68
CA LEU A 42 -1.37 -25.97 21.48
C LEU A 42 -2.64 -25.19 21.13
N LYS A 43 -3.49 -24.87 22.11
CA LYS A 43 -4.69 -24.03 21.92
C LYS A 43 -4.34 -22.62 21.44
N VAL A 44 -3.37 -21.96 22.08
CA VAL A 44 -2.91 -20.61 21.66
C VAL A 44 -2.37 -20.64 20.22
N THR A 45 -1.65 -21.69 19.85
CA THR A 45 -1.11 -21.84 18.49
C THR A 45 -2.23 -22.10 17.47
N GLN A 46 -3.21 -22.94 17.81
CA GLN A 46 -4.38 -23.19 16.97
C GLN A 46 -5.22 -21.92 16.77
N GLU A 47 -5.46 -21.16 17.82
CA GLU A 47 -6.19 -19.89 17.75
C GLU A 47 -5.44 -18.86 16.90
N LYS A 48 -4.12 -18.76 17.07
CA LYS A 48 -3.25 -17.91 16.24
C LYS A 48 -3.31 -18.33 14.78
N LEU A 49 -3.23 -19.63 14.50
CA LEU A 49 -3.29 -20.16 13.13
C LEU A 49 -4.66 -19.91 12.48
N LEU A 50 -5.75 -20.14 13.22
CA LEU A 50 -7.10 -19.86 12.75
C LEU A 50 -7.29 -18.37 12.44
N ARG A 51 -6.79 -17.50 13.31
CA ARG A 51 -6.80 -16.06 13.10
C ARG A 51 -5.99 -15.65 11.88
N THR A 52 -4.77 -16.17 11.71
CA THR A 52 -3.94 -15.87 10.53
C THR A 52 -4.61 -16.38 9.24
N MET A 53 -5.26 -17.55 9.26
CA MET A 53 -6.03 -18.04 8.11
C MET A 53 -7.20 -17.10 7.76
N ALA A 54 -7.92 -16.61 8.76
CA ALA A 54 -8.99 -15.64 8.55
C ALA A 54 -8.45 -14.29 8.01
N GLU A 55 -7.31 -13.82 8.52
CA GLU A 55 -6.64 -12.61 8.02
C GLU A 55 -6.19 -12.77 6.56
N MET A 56 -5.62 -13.93 6.19
CA MET A 56 -5.24 -14.25 4.81
C MET A 56 -6.44 -14.28 3.87
N GLU A 57 -7.54 -14.92 4.26
CA GLU A 57 -8.77 -14.98 3.45
C GLU A 57 -9.38 -13.59 3.26
N ASN A 58 -9.40 -12.75 4.30
CA ASN A 58 -9.85 -11.37 4.19
C ASN A 58 -8.96 -10.53 3.27
N GLN A 59 -7.63 -10.71 3.36
CA GLN A 59 -6.68 -10.03 2.49
C GLN A 59 -6.85 -10.46 1.03
N ARG A 60 -7.05 -11.76 0.79
CA ARG A 60 -7.32 -12.29 -0.55
C ARG A 60 -8.57 -11.67 -1.15
N ARG A 61 -9.69 -11.64 -0.41
CA ARG A 61 -10.95 -11.02 -0.88
C ARG A 61 -10.78 -9.53 -1.17
N ARG A 62 -10.02 -8.81 -0.35
CA ARG A 62 -9.70 -7.39 -0.59
C ARG A 62 -8.88 -7.22 -1.87
N PHE A 63 -7.85 -8.04 -2.04
CA PHE A 63 -7.01 -8.00 -3.23
C PHE A 63 -7.78 -8.34 -4.50
N GLU A 64 -8.67 -9.34 -4.46
CA GLU A 64 -9.55 -9.67 -5.60
C GLU A 64 -10.42 -8.46 -6.00
N LYS A 65 -10.96 -7.73 -5.02
CA LYS A 65 -11.75 -6.51 -5.25
C LYS A 65 -10.89 -5.38 -5.83
N GLU A 66 -9.72 -5.11 -5.24
CA GLU A 66 -8.78 -4.09 -5.73
C GLU A 66 -8.30 -4.40 -7.15
N ASN A 67 -8.08 -5.69 -7.47
CA ASN A 67 -7.68 -6.11 -8.81
C ASN A 67 -8.81 -5.95 -9.83
N GLN A 68 -10.07 -6.20 -9.44
CA GLN A 68 -11.23 -5.90 -10.29
C GLN A 68 -11.36 -4.40 -10.52
N GLU A 69 -11.24 -3.58 -9.48
CA GLU A 69 -11.28 -2.11 -9.60
C GLU A 69 -10.13 -1.59 -10.46
N ALA A 70 -8.93 -2.14 -10.32
CA ALA A 70 -7.79 -1.80 -11.17
C ALA A 70 -8.00 -2.19 -12.64
N PHE A 71 -8.71 -3.30 -12.91
CA PHE A 71 -9.05 -3.68 -14.27
C PHE A 71 -10.14 -2.77 -14.87
N GLU A 72 -11.18 -2.45 -14.10
CA GLU A 72 -12.27 -1.59 -14.54
C GLU A 72 -11.84 -0.13 -14.74
N PHE A 73 -11.02 0.40 -13.84
CA PHE A 73 -10.66 1.83 -13.80
C PHE A 73 -9.19 2.13 -14.12
N GLY A 74 -8.33 1.13 -14.29
CA GLY A 74 -6.90 1.35 -14.56
C GLY A 74 -6.63 2.14 -15.85
N GLY A 75 -7.51 1.99 -16.85
CA GLY A 75 -7.45 2.75 -18.11
C GLY A 75 -8.00 4.18 -18.02
N PHE A 76 -8.60 4.59 -16.90
CA PHE A 76 -9.33 5.86 -16.79
C PHE A 76 -8.47 7.08 -17.06
N ASN A 77 -7.29 7.17 -16.45
CA ASN A 77 -6.39 8.32 -16.64
C ASN A 77 -5.91 8.43 -18.09
N PHE A 78 -5.56 7.30 -18.70
CA PHE A 78 -5.16 7.26 -20.10
C PHE A 78 -6.30 7.69 -21.03
N ALA A 79 -7.52 7.20 -20.79
CA ALA A 79 -8.70 7.60 -21.54
C ALA A 79 -8.98 9.10 -21.40
N ARG A 80 -8.89 9.63 -20.19
CA ARG A 80 -9.09 11.05 -19.89
C ARG A 80 -8.10 11.93 -20.64
N GLU A 81 -6.82 11.59 -20.64
CA GLU A 81 -5.81 12.35 -21.38
C GLU A 81 -6.00 12.21 -22.90
N SER A 82 -6.43 11.04 -23.36
CA SER A 82 -6.70 10.77 -24.78
C SER A 82 -7.89 11.58 -25.33
N LEU A 83 -8.81 12.06 -24.50
CA LEU A 83 -9.88 12.97 -24.95
C LEU A 83 -9.32 14.26 -25.55
N SER A 84 -8.20 14.77 -25.02
CA SER A 84 -7.56 15.97 -25.59
C SER A 84 -7.08 15.75 -27.03
N LEU A 85 -6.72 14.52 -27.39
CA LEU A 85 -6.34 14.16 -28.76
C LEU A 85 -7.56 14.22 -29.69
N LEU A 86 -8.71 13.73 -29.22
CA LEU A 86 -9.97 13.80 -29.98
C LEU A 86 -10.37 15.25 -30.25
N ASP A 87 -10.30 16.11 -29.23
CA ASP A 87 -10.58 17.55 -29.36
C ASP A 87 -9.60 18.25 -30.32
N ASN A 88 -8.32 17.86 -30.28
CA ASN A 88 -7.30 18.41 -31.17
C ASN A 88 -7.52 17.99 -32.63
N ILE A 89 -7.97 16.76 -32.88
CA ILE A 89 -8.35 16.30 -34.22
C ILE A 89 -9.50 17.15 -34.76
N ASP A 90 -10.54 17.39 -33.95
CA ASP A 90 -11.67 18.23 -34.34
C ASP A 90 -11.23 19.68 -34.63
N ARG A 91 -10.36 20.23 -33.78
CA ARG A 91 -9.77 21.55 -34.00
C ARG A 91 -8.96 21.61 -35.29
N ALA A 92 -8.19 20.57 -35.59
CA ALA A 92 -7.40 20.48 -36.82
C ALA A 92 -8.31 20.45 -38.06
N ILE A 93 -9.38 19.65 -38.06
CA ILE A 93 -10.36 19.60 -39.15
C ILE A 93 -10.99 20.98 -39.38
N ILE A 94 -11.39 21.68 -38.33
CA ILE A 94 -11.95 23.03 -38.41
C ILE A 94 -10.91 24.01 -38.98
N SER A 95 -9.66 23.94 -38.52
CA SER A 95 -8.58 24.80 -39.01
C SER A 95 -8.32 24.59 -40.50
N PHE A 96 -8.28 23.34 -40.98
CA PHE A 96 -8.09 23.06 -42.40
C PHE A 96 -9.27 23.54 -43.26
N LYS A 97 -10.51 23.46 -42.75
CA LYS A 97 -11.69 23.97 -43.46
C LYS A 97 -11.74 25.50 -43.56
N ASN A 98 -11.17 26.20 -42.57
CA ASN A 98 -11.19 27.66 -42.49
C ASN A 98 -9.98 28.36 -43.13
N ASP A 99 -8.94 27.63 -43.52
CA ASP A 99 -7.76 28.20 -44.17
C ASP A 99 -8.01 28.40 -45.68
N GLU A 100 -8.21 29.65 -46.08
CA GLU A 100 -8.47 30.08 -47.47
C GLU A 100 -7.39 29.62 -48.46
N ASN A 101 -6.14 29.45 -48.02
CA ASN A 101 -5.06 28.98 -48.90
C ASN A 101 -5.19 27.49 -49.25
N LEU A 102 -5.77 26.70 -48.35
CA LEU A 102 -5.95 25.25 -48.54
C LEU A 102 -7.29 24.89 -49.19
N ARG A 103 -8.30 25.78 -49.15
CA ARG A 103 -9.64 25.55 -49.75
C ARG A 103 -9.60 25.28 -51.25
N ASN A 104 -8.60 25.78 -51.97
CA ASN A 104 -8.44 25.59 -53.41
C ASN A 104 -7.83 24.22 -53.78
N ASN A 105 -7.50 23.39 -52.80
CA ASN A 105 -6.84 22.11 -53.02
C ASN A 105 -7.86 20.96 -53.09
N ASN A 106 -8.03 20.35 -54.26
CA ASN A 106 -9.02 19.27 -54.47
C ASN A 106 -8.75 18.03 -53.61
N ASP A 107 -7.51 17.80 -53.17
CA ASP A 107 -7.16 16.65 -52.33
C ASP A 107 -7.39 16.90 -50.83
N LEU A 108 -7.67 18.14 -50.41
CA LEU A 108 -7.93 18.49 -49.01
C LEU A 108 -9.10 17.68 -48.43
N ASN A 109 -10.17 17.52 -49.21
CA ASN A 109 -11.36 16.78 -48.79
C ASN A 109 -11.03 15.30 -48.51
N LYS A 110 -10.20 14.66 -49.35
CA LYS A 110 -9.78 13.27 -49.13
C LYS A 110 -8.93 13.12 -47.86
N ILE A 111 -8.10 14.11 -47.56
CA ILE A 111 -7.28 14.12 -46.33
C ILE A 111 -8.19 14.28 -45.10
N ILE A 112 -9.15 15.20 -45.15
CA ILE A 112 -10.13 15.39 -44.08
C ILE A 112 -10.93 14.10 -43.85
N ASP A 113 -11.41 13.45 -44.91
CA ASP A 113 -12.13 12.17 -44.80
C ASP A 113 -11.25 11.08 -44.15
N GLY A 114 -9.96 11.02 -44.51
CA GLY A 114 -9.01 10.11 -43.88
C GLY A 114 -8.84 10.37 -42.38
N ILE A 115 -8.76 11.64 -41.97
CA ILE A 115 -8.67 12.04 -40.55
C ILE A 115 -9.99 11.71 -39.81
N GLU A 116 -11.14 11.89 -40.46
CA GLU A 116 -12.46 11.56 -39.91
C GLU A 116 -12.59 10.05 -39.63
N ILE A 117 -12.02 9.19 -40.49
CA ILE A 117 -11.95 7.74 -40.26
C ILE A 117 -11.13 7.43 -39.00
N VAL A 118 -9.95 8.05 -38.85
CA VAL A 118 -9.11 7.87 -37.66
C VAL A 118 -9.84 8.32 -36.38
N LYS A 119 -10.61 9.41 -36.46
CA LYS A 119 -11.47 9.87 -35.36
C LYS A 119 -12.52 8.80 -35.00
N GLN A 120 -13.19 8.21 -35.99
CA GLN A 120 -14.18 7.15 -35.75
C GLN A 120 -13.55 5.88 -35.15
N ASP A 121 -12.35 5.52 -35.58
CA ASP A 121 -11.61 4.39 -35.02
C ASP A 121 -11.27 4.65 -33.54
N LEU A 122 -10.82 5.87 -33.21
CA LEU A 122 -10.54 6.26 -31.82
C LEU A 122 -11.79 6.19 -30.94
N VAL A 123 -12.93 6.71 -31.43
CA VAL A 123 -14.22 6.60 -30.73
C VAL A 123 -14.65 5.14 -30.55
N SER A 124 -14.39 4.30 -31.55
CA SER A 124 -14.69 2.86 -31.49
C SER A 124 -13.82 2.14 -30.45
N ILE A 125 -12.55 2.55 -30.30
CA ILE A 125 -11.67 2.05 -29.24
C ILE A 125 -12.21 2.44 -27.86
N PHE A 126 -12.66 3.69 -27.66
CA PHE A 126 -13.28 4.10 -26.41
C PHE A 126 -14.51 3.26 -26.07
N LYS A 127 -15.41 3.03 -27.03
CA LYS A 127 -16.60 2.17 -26.84
C LYS A 127 -16.24 0.75 -26.42
N LYS A 128 -15.20 0.16 -27.02
CA LYS A 128 -14.71 -1.19 -26.64
C LYS A 128 -14.17 -1.25 -25.21
N ASN A 129 -13.67 -0.13 -24.69
CA ASN A 129 -13.20 0.00 -23.31
C ASN A 129 -14.31 0.53 -22.36
N GLY A 130 -15.58 0.47 -22.76
CA GLY A 130 -16.72 0.88 -21.92
C GLY A 130 -16.91 2.39 -21.78
N ILE A 131 -16.19 3.21 -22.57
CA ILE A 131 -16.29 4.66 -22.54
C ILE A 131 -17.27 5.12 -23.63
N VAL A 132 -18.33 5.81 -23.22
CA VAL A 132 -19.41 6.27 -24.10
C VAL A 132 -19.47 7.79 -24.07
N PRO A 133 -19.64 8.47 -25.22
CA PRO A 133 -19.84 9.91 -25.25
C PRO A 133 -21.13 10.30 -24.51
N ILE A 134 -21.10 11.45 -23.85
CA ILE A 134 -22.26 12.04 -23.18
C ILE A 134 -22.83 13.10 -24.10
N GLU A 135 -24.13 13.00 -24.41
CA GLU A 135 -24.85 14.07 -25.11
C GLU A 135 -25.16 15.19 -24.12
N CYS A 136 -24.56 16.37 -24.35
CA CYS A 136 -24.93 17.59 -23.64
C CYS A 136 -26.05 18.28 -24.45
N MET A 137 -27.19 18.55 -23.77
CA MET A 137 -28.28 19.39 -24.30
C MET A 137 -27.92 20.86 -24.33
#